data_AF-A0A9P0Z140-F1
#
_entry.id   AF-A0A9P0Z140-F1
#
_cell.length_a   1.000
_cell.length_b   1.000
_cell.length_c   1.000
_cell.angle_alpha   90.00
_cell.angle_beta   90.00
_cell.angle_gamma   90.00
#
_symmetry.space_group_name_H-M   'P 1'
#
loop_
_entity.id
_entity.type
_entity.pdbx_description
1 polymer ?
#
loop_
_entity_poly.entity_id
_entity_poly.type
_entity_poly.pdbx_seq_one_letter_code
_entity_poly.pdbx_strand_id
1 'polypeptide(L)'
;MKKCAFGRPQVEYLGHIISQEGVAMDPAKVSAVMDWPSPNSVREVRGFLGLTGYYRRFVKEYGLIARPLTNLLKKEALAQFYWSLEAEGAFRQLKKALTEAPVLAMPQFDRRFVVECDASRTGIGAVLMQEQRPVAYFSKSLADRTLSRSAYEREMMGLALAVQHWRPYLIGRKFVVRTDHRSLKHLLTQRIATSSQQIWVAKLLGYDFEIEYKTWVSNTAADALSRKGEIMDLAAVSMPEWLGLADIEEEQKKNNFLREIIQTLATDPASVPGYEVIGRRLFYKGRLALASDSKWIPRLLEEFHDTPTGGHAGAHRTYRRLAMNVFWKRMFRQVHAYVVQCLVCQKPKYEAMSPAGLLQPLPIPNLIWEDISMNCITCLPKSKGYASILVVVDRLSKYGHFIALKTPITARSVAEALSREVVRLHGIPRSIVSDRDSLFISAFWKELFFLSGTQLKFSSAYHPETDGQTEVLNRVLETYFHCFTCEQPRQ
;
A
#
# COMPACT_ATOMS: atom_id res chain seq x y z
N MET A 1 12.53 -22.29 -47.69
CA MET A 1 13.69 -22.39 -46.78
C MET A 1 14.56 -21.12 -46.66
N LYS A 2 14.33 -20.03 -47.42
CA LYS A 2 15.19 -18.82 -47.37
C LYS A 2 15.26 -18.08 -46.02
N LYS A 3 14.35 -18.35 -45.08
CA LYS A 3 14.31 -17.74 -43.73
C LYS A 3 14.85 -18.64 -42.61
N CYS A 4 15.34 -19.84 -42.95
CA CYS A 4 15.81 -20.81 -41.96
C CYS A 4 17.36 -20.76 -41.89
N ALA A 5 17.90 -20.66 -40.68
CA ALA A 5 19.33 -20.75 -40.42
C ALA A 5 19.61 -22.02 -39.62
N PHE A 6 20.45 -22.92 -40.15
CA PHE A 6 20.82 -24.18 -39.51
C PHE A 6 22.32 -24.23 -39.25
N GLY A 7 22.73 -24.82 -38.12
CA GLY A 7 24.14 -25.06 -37.79
C GLY A 7 25.01 -23.80 -37.69
N ARG A 8 24.43 -22.63 -37.38
CA ARG A 8 25.18 -21.36 -37.27
C ARG A 8 25.67 -21.15 -35.83
N PRO A 9 26.86 -20.55 -35.63
CA PRO A 9 27.37 -20.22 -34.30
C PRO A 9 26.59 -19.07 -33.62
N GLN A 10 25.84 -18.29 -34.42
CA GLN A 10 24.94 -17.24 -33.95
C GLN A 10 23.64 -17.24 -34.75
N VAL A 11 22.52 -16.92 -34.11
CA VAL A 11 21.20 -16.91 -34.75
C VAL A 11 20.43 -15.66 -34.31
N GLU A 12 19.77 -15.01 -35.27
CA GLU A 12 18.81 -13.94 -34.99
C GLU A 12 17.47 -14.55 -34.59
N TYR A 13 16.97 -14.18 -33.41
CA TYR A 13 15.69 -14.66 -32.90
C TYR A 13 14.97 -13.57 -32.11
N LEU A 14 13.74 -13.25 -32.53
CA LEU A 14 12.88 -12.23 -31.91
C LEU A 14 13.63 -10.91 -31.64
N GLY A 15 14.35 -10.37 -32.62
CA GLY A 15 15.08 -9.09 -32.48
C GLY A 15 16.30 -9.15 -31.55
N HIS A 16 16.89 -10.33 -31.34
CA HIS A 16 18.10 -10.53 -30.57
C HIS A 16 19.07 -11.45 -31.33
N ILE A 17 20.37 -11.30 -31.07
CA ILE A 17 21.38 -12.24 -31.53
C ILE A 17 21.70 -13.18 -30.37
N ILE A 18 21.50 -14.48 -30.59
CA ILE A 18 21.85 -15.53 -29.64
C ILE A 18 23.14 -16.18 -30.13
N SER A 19 24.18 -16.18 -29.30
CA SER A 19 25.47 -16.81 -29.57
C SER A 19 25.95 -17.62 -28.37
N GLN A 20 27.12 -18.27 -28.50
CA GLN A 20 27.76 -18.96 -27.37
C GLN A 20 28.13 -18.00 -26.22
N GLU A 21 28.44 -16.74 -26.54
CA GLU A 21 28.83 -15.73 -25.54
C GLU A 21 27.63 -15.27 -24.70
N GLY A 22 26.45 -15.24 -25.31
CA GLY A 22 25.20 -14.89 -24.64
C GLY A 22 24.12 -14.36 -25.58
N VAL A 23 23.33 -13.41 -25.07
CA VAL A 23 22.30 -12.70 -25.83
C VAL A 23 22.76 -11.27 -26.05
N ALA A 24 22.75 -10.82 -27.29
CA ALA A 24 23.01 -9.45 -27.69
C ALA A 24 21.77 -8.82 -28.36
N MET A 25 21.77 -7.50 -28.46
CA MET A 25 20.74 -6.77 -29.20
C MET A 25 20.97 -6.92 -30.70
N ASP A 26 19.89 -6.87 -31.49
CA ASP A 26 19.99 -6.86 -32.94
C ASP A 26 20.64 -5.54 -33.44
N PRO A 27 21.82 -5.60 -34.09
CA PRO A 27 22.52 -4.43 -34.61
C PRO A 27 21.67 -3.57 -35.56
N ALA A 28 20.75 -4.18 -36.32
CA ALA A 28 19.87 -3.45 -37.24
C ALA A 28 18.84 -2.59 -36.49
N LYS A 29 18.42 -3.03 -35.29
CA LYS A 29 17.54 -2.23 -34.42
C LYS A 29 18.32 -1.20 -33.65
N VAL A 30 19.57 -1.48 -33.27
CA VAL A 30 20.47 -0.51 -32.65
C VAL A 30 20.79 0.63 -33.62
N SER A 31 21.10 0.33 -34.88
CA SER A 31 21.32 1.35 -35.92
C SER A 31 20.08 2.21 -36.14
N ALA A 32 18.88 1.61 -36.19
CA ALA A 32 17.62 2.35 -36.30
C ALA A 32 17.37 3.31 -35.11
N VAL A 33 17.85 2.98 -33.91
CA VAL A 33 17.80 3.89 -32.75
C VAL A 33 18.83 5.01 -32.88
N MET A 34 20.03 4.73 -33.41
CA MET A 34 21.08 5.73 -33.62
C MET A 34 20.67 6.77 -34.66
N ASP A 35 20.05 6.33 -35.75
CA ASP A 35 19.60 7.18 -36.86
C ASP A 35 18.28 7.90 -36.55
N TRP A 36 17.67 7.65 -35.39
CA TRP A 36 16.40 8.26 -35.00
C TRP A 36 16.54 9.78 -34.85
N PRO A 37 15.74 10.62 -35.55
CA PRO A 37 15.84 12.07 -35.43
C PRO A 37 15.36 12.56 -34.06
N SER A 38 15.81 13.74 -33.60
CA SER A 38 15.32 14.32 -32.35
C SER A 38 13.80 14.47 -32.39
N PRO A 39 13.04 13.86 -31.45
CA PRO A 39 11.59 13.88 -31.48
C PRO A 39 11.02 15.30 -31.37
N ASN A 40 10.16 15.67 -32.32
CA ASN A 40 9.44 16.95 -32.32
C ASN A 40 7.99 16.81 -31.85
N SER A 41 7.56 15.59 -31.54
CA SER A 41 6.20 15.30 -31.08
C SER A 41 6.16 14.22 -30.00
N VAL A 42 5.13 14.27 -29.16
CA VAL A 42 4.84 13.23 -28.14
C VAL A 42 4.74 11.84 -28.77
N ARG A 43 4.21 11.75 -30.00
CA ARG A 43 4.08 10.48 -30.73
C ARG A 43 5.44 9.88 -31.05
N GLU A 44 6.38 10.70 -31.51
CA GLU A 44 7.76 10.27 -31.79
C GLU A 44 8.50 9.87 -30.52
N VAL A 45 8.34 10.64 -29.42
CA VAL A 45 8.90 10.28 -28.11
C VAL A 45 8.40 8.92 -27.65
N ARG A 46 7.09 8.65 -27.80
CA ARG A 46 6.50 7.35 -27.47
C ARG A 46 7.03 6.22 -28.35
N GLY A 47 7.22 6.48 -29.65
CA GLY A 47 7.83 5.51 -30.57
C GLY A 47 9.26 5.16 -30.18
N PHE A 48 10.08 6.18 -29.89
CA PHE A 48 11.46 6.02 -29.43
C PHE A 48 11.55 5.25 -28.11
N LEU A 49 10.74 5.62 -27.11
CA LEU A 49 10.69 4.92 -25.81
C LEU A 49 10.15 3.49 -25.93
N GLY A 50 9.30 3.21 -26.91
CA GLY A 50 8.84 1.86 -27.20
C GLY A 50 9.96 0.95 -27.71
N LEU A 51 10.74 1.44 -28.67
CA LEU A 51 11.86 0.69 -29.25
C LEU A 51 13.02 0.52 -28.27
N THR A 52 13.43 1.61 -27.61
CA THR A 52 14.50 1.56 -26.60
C THR A 52 14.06 0.79 -25.34
N GLY A 53 12.77 0.86 -24.98
CA GLY A 53 12.19 0.12 -23.86
C GLY A 53 12.10 -1.39 -24.07
N TYR A 54 12.10 -1.86 -25.33
CA TYR A 54 12.25 -3.27 -25.67
C TYR A 54 13.60 -3.82 -25.18
N TYR A 55 14.65 -3.01 -25.33
CA TYR A 55 16.02 -3.36 -24.95
C TYR A 55 16.42 -2.93 -23.52
N ARG A 56 15.46 -2.50 -22.69
CA ARG A 56 15.74 -2.04 -21.32
C ARG A 56 16.50 -3.06 -20.45
N ARG A 57 16.42 -4.36 -20.76
CA ARG A 57 17.13 -5.41 -20.01
C ARG A 57 18.65 -5.39 -20.23
N PHE A 58 19.13 -4.76 -21.31
CA PHE A 58 20.54 -4.61 -21.66
C PHE A 58 21.12 -3.29 -21.17
N VAL A 59 20.25 -2.31 -20.90
CA VAL A 59 20.66 -0.95 -20.57
C VAL A 59 20.66 -0.76 -19.06
N LYS A 60 21.85 -0.53 -18.53
CA LYS A 60 22.08 -0.05 -17.18
C LYS A 60 21.33 1.29 -16.98
N GLU A 61 20.64 1.47 -15.84
CA GLU A 61 19.90 2.72 -15.51
C GLU A 61 18.76 3.14 -16.45
N TYR A 62 18.27 2.28 -17.34
CA TYR A 62 17.28 2.66 -18.36
C TYR A 62 16.13 3.56 -17.84
N GLY A 63 15.48 3.18 -16.73
CA GLY A 63 14.36 3.91 -16.15
C GLY A 63 14.70 5.30 -15.61
N LEU A 64 15.96 5.55 -15.22
CA LEU A 64 16.44 6.85 -14.79
C LEU A 64 16.82 7.72 -15.99
N ILE A 65 17.54 7.16 -16.95
CA ILE A 65 17.93 7.88 -18.18
C ILE A 65 16.68 8.26 -18.98
N ALA A 66 15.69 7.37 -19.06
CA ALA A 66 14.43 7.63 -19.77
C ALA A 66 13.49 8.59 -19.01
N ARG A 67 13.76 8.95 -17.75
CA ARG A 67 12.84 9.72 -16.91
C ARG A 67 12.46 11.07 -17.53
N PRO A 68 13.39 11.92 -18.01
CA PRO A 68 13.03 13.18 -18.66
C PRO A 68 12.13 12.98 -19.89
N LEU A 69 12.37 11.93 -20.68
CA LEU A 69 11.54 11.59 -21.84
C LEU A 69 10.16 11.07 -21.44
N THR A 70 10.06 10.28 -20.37
CA THR A 70 8.75 9.82 -19.86
C THR A 70 7.94 10.95 -19.21
N ASN A 71 8.59 11.98 -18.67
CA ASN A 71 7.91 13.16 -18.14
C ASN A 71 7.19 13.93 -19.26
N LEU A 72 7.74 13.96 -20.48
CA LEU A 72 7.10 14.55 -21.66
C LEU A 72 5.80 13.82 -22.08
N LEU A 73 5.54 12.62 -21.53
CA LEU A 73 4.31 11.85 -21.79
C LEU A 73 3.21 12.11 -20.74
N LYS A 74 3.48 12.87 -19.68
CA LYS A 74 2.50 13.19 -18.62
C LYS A 74 1.47 14.21 -19.11
N LYS A 75 0.24 14.14 -18.58
CA LYS A 75 -0.90 14.98 -19.01
C LYS A 75 -0.60 16.48 -19.08
N GLU A 76 0.19 17.00 -18.14
CA GLU A 76 0.60 18.41 -18.11
C GLU A 76 1.51 18.79 -19.29
N ALA A 77 2.46 17.91 -19.65
CA ALA A 77 3.37 18.10 -20.78
C ALA A 77 2.71 17.84 -22.15
N LEU A 78 1.54 17.19 -22.17
CA LEU A 78 0.75 17.01 -23.40
C LEU A 78 0.07 18.31 -23.87
N ALA A 79 -0.11 19.29 -22.98
CA ALA A 79 -0.77 20.57 -23.31
C ALA A 79 0.17 21.54 -24.04
N GLN A 80 1.48 21.47 -23.78
CA GLN A 80 2.51 22.27 -24.45
C GLN A 80 3.79 21.44 -24.57
N PHE A 81 3.97 20.77 -25.71
CA PHE A 81 5.18 19.98 -25.96
C PHE A 81 6.40 20.91 -26.06
N TYR A 82 7.34 20.74 -25.14
CA TYR A 82 8.60 21.47 -25.12
C TYR A 82 9.77 20.50 -24.97
N TRP A 83 10.67 20.51 -25.95
CA TRP A 83 11.87 19.68 -25.93
C TRP A 83 12.96 20.39 -25.13
N SER A 84 13.15 19.98 -23.87
CA SER A 84 14.12 20.59 -22.96
C SER A 84 15.56 20.10 -23.22
N LEU A 85 16.54 20.85 -22.73
CA LEU A 85 17.95 20.41 -22.73
C LEU A 85 18.14 19.09 -21.96
N GLU A 86 17.37 18.86 -20.91
CA GLU A 86 17.36 17.59 -20.16
C GLU A 86 16.83 16.42 -20.99
N ALA A 87 15.78 16.65 -21.79
CA ALA A 87 15.23 15.64 -22.70
C ALA A 87 16.23 15.30 -23.83
N GLU A 88 16.90 16.30 -24.40
CA GLU A 88 17.97 16.10 -25.39
C GLU A 88 19.16 15.34 -24.78
N GLY A 89 19.55 15.67 -23.55
CA GLY A 89 20.59 14.95 -22.80
C GLY A 89 20.23 13.48 -22.59
N ALA A 90 19.01 13.21 -22.11
CA ALA A 90 18.49 11.85 -21.94
C ALA A 90 18.41 11.06 -23.26
N PHE A 91 17.99 11.71 -24.34
CA PHE A 91 17.91 11.11 -25.67
C PHE A 91 19.29 10.66 -26.18
N ARG A 92 20.30 11.53 -26.10
CA ARG A 92 21.69 11.19 -26.48
C ARG A 92 22.29 10.13 -25.58
N GLN A 93 22.01 10.19 -24.27
CA GLN A 93 22.51 9.23 -23.31
C GLN A 93 21.93 7.83 -23.55
N LEU A 94 20.63 7.70 -23.88
CA LEU A 94 20.02 6.42 -24.23
C LEU A 94 20.61 5.83 -25.51
N LYS A 95 20.85 6.65 -26.54
CA LYS A 95 21.53 6.20 -27.77
C LYS A 95 22.91 5.62 -27.46
N LYS A 96 23.73 6.35 -26.70
CA LYS A 96 25.05 5.90 -26.28
C LYS A 96 24.98 4.61 -25.45
N ALA A 97 24.05 4.52 -24.51
CA ALA A 97 23.90 3.34 -23.65
C ALA A 97 23.50 2.08 -24.43
N LEU A 98 22.74 2.22 -25.53
CA LEU A 98 22.40 1.11 -26.42
C LEU A 98 23.58 0.71 -27.32
N THR A 99 24.49 1.62 -27.66
CA THR A 99 25.71 1.23 -28.41
C THR A 99 26.74 0.52 -27.53
N GLU A 100 26.81 0.87 -26.24
CA GLU A 100 27.79 0.34 -25.29
C GLU A 100 27.23 -0.84 -24.46
N ALA A 101 26.01 -1.30 -24.76
CA ALA A 101 25.35 -2.32 -23.97
C ALA A 101 26.12 -3.66 -24.02
N PRO A 102 26.35 -4.31 -22.87
CA PRO A 102 27.08 -5.57 -22.83
C PRO A 102 26.24 -6.73 -23.38
N VAL A 103 26.93 -7.77 -23.85
CA VAL A 103 26.32 -9.07 -24.14
C VAL A 103 25.88 -9.70 -22.81
N LEU A 104 24.59 -10.02 -22.68
CA LEU A 104 24.04 -10.62 -21.46
C LEU A 104 24.28 -12.12 -21.44
N ALA A 105 24.62 -12.65 -20.28
CA ALA A 105 24.79 -14.08 -20.08
C ALA A 105 23.47 -14.84 -20.28
N MET A 106 23.54 -16.01 -20.93
CA MET A 106 22.41 -16.94 -20.97
C MET A 106 22.15 -17.52 -19.57
N PRO A 107 20.88 -17.53 -19.10
CA PRO A 107 20.56 -18.01 -17.77
C PRO A 107 20.76 -19.52 -17.67
N GLN A 108 21.55 -19.94 -16.68
CA GLN A 108 21.83 -21.34 -16.35
C GLN A 108 21.10 -21.69 -15.04
N PHE A 109 19.98 -22.39 -15.15
CA PHE A 109 19.06 -22.61 -14.02
C PHE A 109 19.55 -23.58 -12.95
N ASP A 110 20.63 -24.31 -13.25
CA ASP A 110 21.40 -25.18 -12.35
C ASP A 110 22.39 -24.40 -11.48
N ARG A 111 22.70 -23.16 -11.85
CA ARG A 111 23.64 -22.29 -11.13
C ARG A 111 22.91 -21.24 -10.29
N ARG A 112 23.59 -20.79 -9.23
CA ARG A 112 23.04 -19.81 -8.30
C ARG A 112 22.92 -18.44 -8.96
N PHE A 113 21.76 -17.80 -8.79
CA PHE A 113 21.57 -16.40 -9.17
C PHE A 113 22.05 -15.46 -8.07
N VAL A 114 22.60 -14.32 -8.48
CA VAL A 114 22.96 -13.21 -7.59
C VAL A 114 22.18 -11.98 -8.02
N VAL A 115 21.44 -11.38 -7.09
CA VAL A 115 20.71 -10.13 -7.28
C VAL A 115 21.48 -9.03 -6.55
N GLU A 116 22.07 -8.10 -7.31
CA GLU A 116 22.66 -6.88 -6.74
C GLU A 116 21.63 -5.75 -6.87
N CYS A 117 21.21 -5.14 -5.76
CA CYS A 117 20.22 -4.07 -5.75
C CYS A 117 20.72 -2.84 -4.99
N ASP A 118 20.23 -1.68 -5.42
CA ASP A 118 20.48 -0.37 -4.81
C ASP A 118 19.29 0.56 -5.08
N ALA A 119 18.92 1.39 -4.10
CA ALA A 119 17.81 2.32 -4.18
C ALA A 119 18.20 3.74 -3.73
N SER A 120 18.17 4.69 -4.67
CA SER A 120 18.32 6.10 -4.37
C SER A 120 17.00 6.75 -4.02
N ARG A 121 17.04 8.08 -3.82
CA ARG A 121 15.85 8.90 -3.70
C ARG A 121 15.07 8.93 -5.01
N THR A 122 15.76 8.87 -6.14
CA THR A 122 15.19 9.11 -7.47
C THR A 122 14.81 7.83 -8.20
N GLY A 123 15.44 6.69 -7.89
CA GLY A 123 15.16 5.43 -8.56
C GLY A 123 15.73 4.20 -7.86
N ILE A 124 15.35 3.04 -8.38
CA ILE A 124 15.88 1.73 -8.01
C ILE A 124 16.67 1.21 -9.20
N GLY A 125 17.84 0.67 -8.92
CA GLY A 125 18.61 -0.14 -9.84
C GLY A 125 18.82 -1.55 -9.29
N ALA A 126 18.75 -2.55 -10.16
CA ALA A 126 19.19 -3.89 -9.82
C ALA A 126 19.82 -4.59 -11.02
N VAL A 127 20.71 -5.54 -10.74
CA VAL A 127 21.35 -6.41 -11.73
C VAL A 127 21.17 -7.86 -11.30
N LEU A 128 20.65 -8.69 -12.20
CA LEU A 128 20.65 -10.14 -12.05
C LEU A 128 21.93 -10.68 -12.68
N MET A 129 22.69 -11.47 -11.93
CA MET A 129 24.00 -11.97 -12.36
C MET A 129 24.13 -13.48 -12.10
N GLN A 130 25.00 -14.10 -12.89
CA GLN A 130 25.52 -15.44 -12.64
C GLN A 130 27.02 -15.43 -12.96
N GLU A 131 27.85 -15.99 -12.08
CA GLU A 131 29.31 -16.06 -12.27
C GLU A 131 29.94 -14.71 -12.67
N GLN A 132 29.52 -13.63 -12.01
CA GLN A 132 29.98 -12.26 -12.26
C GLN A 132 29.63 -11.70 -13.66
N ARG A 133 28.77 -12.37 -14.42
CA ARG A 133 28.23 -11.86 -15.68
C ARG A 133 26.77 -11.42 -15.52
N PRO A 134 26.36 -10.28 -16.11
CA PRO A 134 24.98 -9.81 -16.05
C PRO A 134 24.07 -10.64 -16.94
N VAL A 135 22.97 -11.14 -16.38
CA VAL A 135 21.88 -11.83 -17.09
C VAL A 135 20.79 -10.83 -17.49
N ALA A 136 20.49 -9.86 -16.63
CA ALA A 136 19.52 -8.81 -16.92
C ALA A 136 19.70 -7.59 -16.00
N TYR A 137 19.45 -6.40 -16.55
CA TYR A 137 19.33 -5.15 -15.78
C TYR A 137 17.86 -4.83 -15.49
N PHE A 138 17.61 -4.30 -14.30
CA PHE A 138 16.33 -3.76 -13.89
C PHE A 138 16.53 -2.34 -13.35
N SER A 139 15.68 -1.43 -13.78
CA SER A 139 15.68 -0.06 -13.28
C SER A 139 14.26 0.50 -13.25
N LYS A 140 13.97 1.29 -12.22
CA LYS A 140 12.65 1.89 -12.03
C LYS A 140 12.77 3.24 -11.33
N SER A 141 12.25 4.28 -11.97
CA SER A 141 12.13 5.60 -11.33
C SER A 141 11.11 5.55 -10.19
N LEU A 142 11.42 6.19 -9.06
CA LEU A 142 10.51 6.32 -7.93
C LEU A 142 9.59 7.53 -8.12
N ALA A 143 8.32 7.40 -7.69
CA ALA A 143 7.37 8.50 -7.68
C ALA A 143 7.63 9.41 -6.46
N ASP A 144 7.23 10.68 -6.54
CA ASP A 144 7.56 11.71 -5.53
C ASP A 144 7.04 11.35 -4.13
N ARG A 145 5.91 10.63 -4.03
CA ARG A 145 5.38 10.11 -2.76
C ARG A 145 6.31 9.13 -2.03
N THR A 146 7.33 8.63 -2.72
CA THR A 146 8.31 7.67 -2.20
C THR A 146 9.57 8.36 -1.68
N LEU A 147 9.72 9.67 -1.92
CA LEU A 147 10.86 10.48 -1.47
C LEU A 147 10.89 10.66 0.06
N SER A 148 9.72 10.67 0.70
CA SER A 148 9.58 10.77 2.16
C SER A 148 9.96 9.49 2.90
N ARG A 149 10.17 8.37 2.17
CA ARG A 149 10.53 7.09 2.78
C ARG A 149 11.99 7.07 3.20
N SER A 150 12.24 6.42 4.33
CA SER A 150 13.59 6.20 4.83
C SER A 150 14.44 5.43 3.81
N ALA A 151 15.77 5.57 3.87
CA ALA A 151 16.68 4.81 3.02
C ALA A 151 16.42 3.30 3.14
N TYR A 152 16.23 2.82 4.37
CA TYR A 152 15.90 1.42 4.65
C TYR A 152 14.64 0.92 3.93
N GLU A 153 13.55 1.69 3.95
CA GLU A 153 12.32 1.33 3.24
C GLU A 153 12.47 1.36 1.72
N ARG A 154 13.30 2.28 1.19
CA ARG A 154 13.60 2.36 -0.24
C ARG A 154 14.42 1.17 -0.72
N GLU A 155 15.46 0.80 0.04
CA GLU A 155 16.27 -0.38 -0.21
C GLU A 155 15.43 -1.67 -0.17
N MET A 156 14.60 -1.84 0.86
CA MET A 156 13.70 -2.99 0.96
C MET A 156 12.72 -3.08 -0.21
N MET A 157 12.14 -1.94 -0.61
CA MET A 157 11.25 -1.85 -1.77
C MET A 157 12.01 -2.18 -3.07
N GLY A 158 13.25 -1.70 -3.21
CA GLY A 158 14.10 -1.98 -4.35
C GLY A 158 14.35 -3.47 -4.53
N LEU A 159 14.74 -4.12 -3.43
CA LEU A 159 14.89 -5.57 -3.35
C LEU A 159 13.61 -6.31 -3.73
N ALA A 160 12.49 -5.99 -3.09
CA ALA A 160 11.22 -6.68 -3.33
C ALA A 160 10.75 -6.53 -4.78
N LEU A 161 10.92 -5.34 -5.38
CA LEU A 161 10.56 -5.10 -6.78
C LEU A 161 11.48 -5.85 -7.75
N ALA A 162 12.78 -5.93 -7.48
CA ALA A 162 13.72 -6.70 -8.29
C ALA A 162 13.40 -8.21 -8.25
N VAL A 163 13.16 -8.75 -7.05
CA VAL A 163 12.78 -10.18 -6.88
C VAL A 163 11.46 -10.49 -7.57
N GLN A 164 10.45 -9.62 -7.44
CA GLN A 164 9.18 -9.79 -8.16
C GLN A 164 9.35 -9.72 -9.68
N HIS A 165 10.19 -8.81 -10.18
CA HIS A 165 10.44 -8.67 -11.61
C HIS A 165 11.09 -9.93 -12.19
N TRP A 166 12.03 -10.52 -11.45
CA TRP A 166 12.72 -11.75 -11.84
C TRP A 166 12.13 -13.03 -11.25
N ARG A 167 10.85 -12.99 -10.83
CA ARG A 167 10.14 -14.18 -10.35
C ARG A 167 10.32 -15.41 -11.25
N PRO A 168 10.25 -15.32 -12.60
CA PRO A 168 10.47 -16.49 -13.47
C PRO A 168 11.86 -17.13 -13.33
N TYR A 169 12.89 -16.35 -12.97
CA TYR A 169 14.25 -16.85 -12.76
C TYR A 169 14.45 -17.39 -11.34
N LEU A 170 13.84 -16.73 -10.34
CA LEU A 170 14.15 -16.92 -8.93
C LEU A 170 13.21 -17.89 -8.19
N ILE A 171 11.97 -18.07 -8.65
CA ILE A 171 10.99 -18.91 -7.94
C ILE A 171 11.46 -20.38 -7.87
N GLY A 172 11.33 -20.98 -6.69
CA GLY A 172 11.71 -22.38 -6.43
C GLY A 172 13.22 -22.65 -6.41
N ARG A 173 14.06 -21.60 -6.35
CA ARG A 173 15.54 -21.72 -6.34
C ARG A 173 16.13 -20.88 -5.22
N LYS A 174 17.27 -21.35 -4.71
CA LYS A 174 18.08 -20.59 -3.76
C LYS A 174 18.95 -19.57 -4.49
N PHE A 175 18.85 -18.30 -4.12
CA PHE A 175 19.65 -17.21 -4.69
C PHE A 175 20.26 -16.31 -3.61
N VAL A 176 21.19 -15.46 -4.02
CA VAL A 176 21.88 -14.53 -3.11
C VAL A 176 21.50 -13.11 -3.48
N VAL A 177 21.17 -12.31 -2.47
CA VAL A 177 20.92 -10.88 -2.59
C VAL A 177 22.11 -10.13 -2.03
N ARG A 178 22.68 -9.22 -2.81
CA ARG A 178 23.77 -8.35 -2.40
C ARG A 178 23.28 -6.91 -2.33
N THR A 179 23.48 -6.29 -1.16
CA THR A 179 23.08 -4.92 -0.88
C THR A 179 24.17 -4.21 -0.07
N ASP A 180 24.26 -2.90 -0.24
CA ASP A 180 25.12 -2.01 0.53
C ASP A 180 24.45 -1.51 1.83
N HIS A 181 23.23 -1.99 2.12
CA HIS A 181 22.48 -1.62 3.31
C HIS A 181 22.51 -2.72 4.38
N ARG A 182 23.38 -2.56 5.40
CA ARG A 182 23.64 -3.56 6.44
C ARG A 182 22.38 -4.03 7.19
N SER A 183 21.41 -3.15 7.40
CA SER A 183 20.16 -3.46 8.12
C SER A 183 19.32 -4.53 7.42
N LEU A 184 19.42 -4.65 6.08
CA LEU A 184 18.68 -5.66 5.32
C LEU A 184 19.19 -7.08 5.57
N LYS A 185 20.43 -7.27 6.06
CA LYS A 185 20.95 -8.60 6.39
C LYS A 185 20.03 -9.38 7.35
N HIS A 186 19.40 -8.66 8.28
CA HIS A 186 18.52 -9.23 9.29
C HIS A 186 17.04 -9.16 8.90
N LEU A 187 16.73 -8.95 7.61
CA LEU A 187 15.37 -8.70 7.13
C LEU A 187 14.37 -9.78 7.59
N LEU A 188 14.77 -11.04 7.46
CA LEU A 188 13.94 -12.20 7.78
C LEU A 188 13.94 -12.58 9.27
N THR A 189 14.94 -12.12 10.03
CA THR A 189 15.11 -12.48 11.46
C THR A 189 14.62 -11.39 12.41
N GLN A 190 14.45 -10.16 11.94
CA GLN A 190 14.00 -9.03 12.77
C GLN A 190 12.49 -9.06 13.00
N ARG A 191 12.05 -8.43 14.09
CA ARG A 191 10.63 -8.18 14.34
C ARG A 191 10.10 -7.12 13.39
N ILE A 192 9.15 -7.49 12.54
CA ILE A 192 8.48 -6.56 11.61
C ILE A 192 7.61 -5.61 12.43
N ALA A 193 7.94 -4.32 12.42
CA ALA A 193 7.31 -3.31 13.29
C ALA A 193 6.39 -2.35 12.53
N THR A 194 6.67 -2.07 11.25
CA THR A 194 5.92 -1.07 10.47
C THR A 194 5.05 -1.70 9.38
N SER A 195 3.91 -1.09 9.09
CA SER A 195 3.01 -1.54 8.01
C SER A 195 3.69 -1.57 6.64
N SER A 196 4.60 -0.62 6.37
CA SER A 196 5.43 -0.61 5.16
C SER A 196 6.29 -1.86 5.03
N GLN A 197 6.94 -2.28 6.12
CA GLN A 197 7.76 -3.49 6.14
C GLN A 197 6.91 -4.74 5.89
N GLN A 198 5.73 -4.83 6.50
CA GLN A 198 4.81 -5.96 6.30
C GLN A 198 4.44 -6.14 4.82
N ILE A 199 4.16 -5.04 4.10
CA ILE A 199 3.80 -5.08 2.68
C ILE A 199 4.95 -5.62 1.82
N TRP A 200 6.19 -5.18 2.06
CA TRP A 200 7.33 -5.59 1.23
C TRP A 200 7.86 -6.97 1.59
N VAL A 201 7.88 -7.32 2.88
CA VAL A 201 8.27 -8.67 3.33
C VAL A 201 7.27 -9.70 2.83
N ALA A 202 5.96 -9.42 2.84
CA ALA A 202 4.96 -10.33 2.30
C ALA A 202 5.20 -10.70 0.82
N LYS A 203 5.80 -9.79 0.04
CA LYS A 203 6.15 -10.03 -1.37
C LYS A 203 7.39 -10.89 -1.56
N LEU A 204 8.21 -11.02 -0.53
CA LEU A 204 9.41 -11.87 -0.50
C LEU A 204 9.11 -13.26 0.08
N LEU A 205 7.92 -13.49 0.65
CA LEU A 205 7.50 -14.80 1.11
C LEU A 205 7.40 -15.79 -0.05
N GLY A 206 7.90 -17.02 0.17
CA GLY A 206 7.93 -18.08 -0.84
C GLY A 206 9.19 -18.10 -1.72
N TYR A 207 10.11 -17.15 -1.54
CA TYR A 207 11.43 -17.18 -2.15
C TYR A 207 12.47 -17.69 -1.15
N ASP A 208 13.45 -18.46 -1.62
CA ASP A 208 14.59 -18.92 -0.82
C ASP A 208 15.82 -18.07 -1.18
N PHE A 209 16.25 -17.20 -0.26
CA PHE A 209 17.39 -16.33 -0.50
C PHE A 209 18.19 -15.98 0.75
N GLU A 210 19.46 -15.68 0.54
CA GLU A 210 20.39 -15.20 1.55
C GLU A 210 20.78 -13.75 1.23
N ILE A 211 20.80 -12.88 2.25
CA ILE A 211 21.23 -11.48 2.08
C ILE A 211 22.70 -11.35 2.53
N GLU A 212 23.57 -11.02 1.57
CA GLU A 212 24.96 -10.67 1.77
C GLU A 212 25.12 -9.15 1.78
N TYR A 213 25.76 -8.65 2.84
CA TYR A 213 26.20 -7.25 2.87
C TYR A 213 27.51 -7.12 2.11
N LYS A 214 27.55 -6.22 1.12
CA LYS A 214 28.77 -5.85 0.40
C LYS A 214 29.15 -4.40 0.72
N THR A 215 30.43 -4.17 1.00
CA THR A 215 30.95 -2.81 1.19
C THR A 215 30.94 -2.04 -0.13
N TRP A 216 30.69 -0.74 -0.02
CA TRP A 216 30.44 0.20 -1.12
C TRP A 216 31.36 0.07 -2.34
N VAL A 217 32.67 -0.11 -2.12
CA VAL A 217 33.69 -0.23 -3.18
C VAL A 217 33.48 -1.44 -4.11
N SER A 218 32.79 -2.48 -3.63
CA SER A 218 32.58 -3.74 -4.36
C SER A 218 31.21 -3.87 -5.04
N ASN A 219 30.35 -2.86 -4.91
CA ASN A 219 28.99 -2.82 -5.47
C ASN A 219 28.86 -1.78 -6.61
N THR A 220 29.94 -1.58 -7.38
CA THR A 220 30.01 -0.55 -8.44
C THR A 220 28.92 -0.71 -9.52
N ALA A 221 28.44 -1.95 -9.72
CA ALA A 221 27.39 -2.25 -10.66
C ALA A 221 26.04 -1.66 -10.22
N ALA A 222 25.65 -1.82 -8.94
CA ALA A 222 24.42 -1.27 -8.41
C ALA A 222 24.55 0.21 -8.00
N ASP A 223 25.68 0.61 -7.43
CA ASP A 223 25.90 1.97 -6.90
C ASP A 223 25.81 3.10 -7.94
N ALA A 224 26.43 2.87 -9.10
CA ALA A 224 26.31 3.80 -10.21
C ALA A 224 24.86 3.95 -10.68
N LEU A 225 23.98 2.96 -10.40
CA LEU A 225 22.57 2.99 -10.79
C LEU A 225 21.72 3.99 -10.03
N SER A 226 22.17 4.43 -8.88
CA SER A 226 21.33 5.08 -7.88
C SER A 226 21.64 6.58 -7.81
N ARG A 227 22.92 6.97 -7.96
CA ARG A 227 23.42 8.30 -7.51
C ARG A 227 23.49 9.41 -8.55
N LYS A 228 23.28 9.17 -9.85
CA LYS A 228 23.57 10.16 -10.92
C LYS A 228 22.57 11.34 -11.07
N GLY A 229 21.72 11.61 -10.09
CA GLY A 229 20.68 12.66 -10.19
C GLY A 229 20.50 13.51 -8.94
N GLU A 230 21.47 13.57 -8.03
CA GLU A 230 21.41 14.47 -6.87
C GLU A 230 21.73 15.92 -7.26
N ILE A 231 20.80 16.56 -7.97
CA ILE A 231 20.65 18.01 -7.85
C ILE A 231 19.78 18.23 -6.62
N MET A 232 20.38 18.83 -5.59
CA MET A 232 19.76 19.06 -4.29
C MET A 232 18.82 20.28 -4.37
N ASP A 233 17.74 20.17 -5.13
CA ASP A 233 16.68 21.17 -5.12
C ASP A 233 15.73 20.88 -3.95
N LEU A 234 16.04 21.48 -2.81
CA LEU A 234 15.08 21.66 -1.71
C LEU A 234 13.98 22.62 -2.16
N ALA A 235 13.03 22.13 -2.95
CA ALA A 235 11.98 22.97 -3.51
C ALA A 235 10.93 23.42 -2.46
N ALA A 236 10.62 22.57 -1.46
CA ALA A 236 9.92 22.91 -0.20
C ALA A 236 9.59 21.62 0.59
N VAL A 237 9.59 21.69 1.92
CA VAL A 237 8.99 20.67 2.78
C VAL A 237 7.61 21.16 3.20
N SER A 238 6.56 20.50 2.71
CA SER A 238 5.19 20.70 3.19
C SER A 238 4.91 19.67 4.29
N MET A 239 4.69 20.15 5.52
CA MET A 239 4.14 19.35 6.60
C MET A 239 2.78 19.93 6.99
N PRO A 240 1.74 19.09 7.17
CA PRO A 240 0.50 19.56 7.75
C PRO A 240 0.78 19.97 9.19
N GLU A 241 0.78 21.29 9.43
CA GLU A 241 0.83 21.82 10.78
C GLU A 241 -0.60 21.89 11.32
N TRP A 242 -0.80 21.42 12.56
CA TRP A 242 -2.10 21.54 13.21
C TRP A 242 -2.37 23.03 13.49
N LEU A 243 -3.40 23.59 12.83
CA LEU A 243 -3.87 24.95 13.10
C LEU A 243 -4.21 25.04 14.61
N GLY A 244 -3.47 25.88 15.33
CA GLY A 244 -3.64 26.06 16.78
C GLY A 244 -2.51 25.56 17.67
N LEU A 245 -1.45 24.97 17.10
CA LEU A 245 -0.30 24.54 17.91
C LEU A 245 0.39 25.68 18.68
N ALA A 246 0.45 26.88 18.09
CA ALA A 246 0.95 28.07 18.78
C ALA A 246 0.07 28.44 19.98
N ASP A 247 -1.26 28.41 19.81
CA ASP A 247 -2.23 28.67 20.88
C ASP A 247 -2.07 27.68 22.03
N ILE A 248 -1.84 26.40 21.72
CA ILE A 248 -1.65 25.34 22.72
C ILE A 248 -0.33 25.53 23.46
N GLU A 249 0.74 25.93 22.76
CA GLU A 249 2.00 26.29 23.40
C GLU A 249 1.81 27.46 24.39
N GLU A 250 1.02 28.47 24.03
CA GLU A 250 0.67 29.55 24.96
C GLU A 250 -0.18 29.08 26.14
N GLU A 251 -1.18 28.23 25.90
CA GLU A 251 -2.02 27.64 26.95
C GLU A 251 -1.19 26.80 27.94
N GLN A 252 -0.23 26.02 27.43
CA GLN A 252 0.70 25.25 28.25
C GLN A 252 1.54 26.14 29.17
N LYS A 253 1.96 27.33 28.70
CA LYS A 253 2.73 28.29 29.50
C LYS A 253 1.87 29.05 30.51
N LYS A 254 0.60 29.33 30.17
CA LYS A 254 -0.35 30.06 31.03
C LYS A 254 -0.92 29.17 32.14
N ASN A 255 -1.10 27.87 31.88
CA ASN A 255 -1.67 26.95 32.85
C ASN A 255 -0.66 26.60 33.96
N ASN A 256 -0.99 26.90 35.22
CA ASN A 256 -0.10 26.70 36.37
C ASN A 256 0.44 25.26 36.48
N PHE A 257 -0.42 24.25 36.30
CA PHE A 257 -0.04 22.84 36.43
C PHE A 257 0.93 22.41 35.32
N LEU A 258 0.66 22.78 34.07
CA LEU A 258 1.54 22.43 32.94
C LEU A 258 2.85 23.22 32.99
N ARG A 259 2.80 24.50 33.43
CA ARG A 259 3.97 25.35 33.61
C ARG A 259 4.92 24.79 34.68
N GLU A 260 4.40 24.34 35.82
CA GLU A 260 5.20 23.68 36.86
C GLU A 260 5.91 22.45 36.30
N ILE A 261 5.19 21.59 35.56
CA ILE A 261 5.79 20.40 34.92
C ILE A 261 6.91 20.80 33.94
N ILE A 262 6.69 21.83 33.11
CA ILE A 262 7.70 22.33 32.16
C ILE A 262 8.93 22.86 32.91
N GLN A 263 8.75 23.59 34.02
CA GLN A 263 9.86 24.11 34.83
C GLN A 263 10.65 23.00 35.51
N THR A 264 9.98 22.00 36.09
CA THR A 264 10.63 20.85 36.74
C THR A 264 11.41 20.00 35.72
N LEU A 265 10.85 19.79 34.53
CA LEU A 265 11.53 19.09 33.43
C LEU A 265 12.72 19.87 32.86
N ALA A 266 12.73 21.21 32.98
CA ALA A 266 13.87 22.04 32.60
C ALA A 266 15.05 21.89 33.58
N THR A 267 14.77 21.66 34.87
CA THR A 267 15.81 21.40 35.88
C THR A 267 16.30 19.96 35.87
N ASP A 268 15.40 19.00 35.71
CA ASP A 268 15.72 17.57 35.64
C ASP A 268 14.76 16.87 34.65
N PRO A 269 15.25 16.45 33.47
CA PRO A 269 14.43 15.77 32.45
C PRO A 269 13.77 14.46 32.91
N ALA A 270 14.25 13.83 33.99
CA ALA A 270 13.68 12.58 34.52
C ALA A 270 12.72 12.77 35.71
N SER A 271 12.55 14.01 36.18
CA SER A 271 11.84 14.35 37.41
C SER A 271 10.33 14.03 37.40
N VAL A 272 9.69 14.10 36.23
CA VAL A 272 8.24 13.86 36.09
C VAL A 272 7.99 12.67 35.16
N PRO A 273 7.71 11.47 35.72
CA PRO A 273 7.54 10.26 34.93
C PRO A 273 6.44 10.37 33.87
N GLY A 274 6.82 10.10 32.62
CA GLY A 274 5.90 10.05 31.49
C GLY A 274 5.61 11.39 30.84
N TYR A 275 6.11 12.51 31.36
CA TYR A 275 6.08 13.80 30.66
C TYR A 275 7.42 14.08 30.00
N GLU A 276 7.37 14.68 28.82
CA GLU A 276 8.56 15.02 28.03
C GLU A 276 8.31 16.34 27.29
N VAL A 277 9.35 17.17 27.17
CA VAL A 277 9.29 18.40 26.37
C VAL A 277 10.01 18.14 25.06
N ILE A 278 9.27 18.22 23.95
CA ILE A 278 9.81 18.05 22.60
C ILE A 278 9.72 19.40 21.89
N GLY A 279 10.87 20.02 21.63
CA GLY A 279 10.95 21.38 21.12
C GLY A 279 10.46 22.38 22.17
N ARG A 280 9.31 23.01 21.92
CA ARG A 280 8.67 24.00 22.84
C ARG A 280 7.37 23.50 23.47
N ARG A 281 7.02 22.22 23.26
CA ARG A 281 5.70 21.68 23.59
C ARG A 281 5.82 20.52 24.56
N LEU A 282 4.88 20.44 25.49
CA LEU A 282 4.81 19.37 26.48
C LEU A 282 4.00 18.18 25.94
N PHE A 283 4.54 16.98 26.12
CA PHE A 283 3.92 15.71 25.77
C PHE A 283 3.81 14.82 27.02
N TYR A 284 2.81 13.94 27.04
CA TYR A 284 2.64 12.88 28.02
C TYR A 284 2.58 11.53 27.30
N LYS A 285 3.58 10.68 27.50
CA LYS A 285 3.74 9.37 26.85
C LYS A 285 3.58 9.45 25.32
N GLY A 286 4.27 10.41 24.69
CA GLY A 286 4.19 10.66 23.25
C GLY A 286 2.91 11.37 22.76
N ARG A 287 2.03 11.84 23.65
CA ARG A 287 0.76 12.52 23.29
C ARG A 287 0.82 13.98 23.69
N LEU A 288 0.32 14.88 22.84
CA LEU A 288 0.36 16.31 23.13
C LEU A 288 -0.52 16.65 24.34
N ALA A 289 0.08 17.27 25.36
CA ALA A 289 -0.61 17.58 26.61
C ALA A 289 -1.40 18.89 26.49
N LEU A 290 -2.70 18.85 26.73
CA LEU A 290 -3.59 20.02 26.73
C LEU A 290 -3.95 20.40 28.16
N ALA A 291 -4.18 21.70 28.37
CA ALA A 291 -4.81 22.20 29.59
C ALA A 291 -6.23 21.64 29.70
N SER A 292 -6.70 21.31 30.91
CA SER A 292 -8.04 20.71 31.12
C SER A 292 -9.21 21.63 30.73
N ASP A 293 -8.93 22.91 30.61
CA ASP A 293 -9.78 24.03 30.23
C ASP A 293 -9.44 24.59 28.84
N SER A 294 -8.64 23.87 28.04
CA SER A 294 -8.24 24.29 26.70
C SER A 294 -9.46 24.52 25.79
N LYS A 295 -9.45 25.64 25.06
CA LYS A 295 -10.49 25.99 24.07
C LYS A 295 -10.58 25.00 22.91
N TRP A 296 -9.56 24.16 22.74
CA TRP A 296 -9.51 23.13 21.69
C TRP A 296 -10.26 21.86 22.07
N ILE A 297 -10.52 21.61 23.35
CA ILE A 297 -11.21 20.39 23.80
C ILE A 297 -12.60 20.25 23.13
N PRO A 298 -13.48 21.27 23.13
CA PRO A 298 -14.78 21.17 22.47
C PRO A 298 -14.66 20.84 20.97
N ARG A 299 -13.75 21.50 20.25
CA ARG A 299 -13.52 21.25 18.81
C ARG A 299 -12.99 19.83 18.55
N LEU A 300 -12.09 19.35 19.40
CA LEU A 300 -11.58 17.98 19.31
C LEU A 300 -12.68 16.95 19.60
N LEU A 301 -13.57 17.23 20.55
CA LEU A 301 -14.71 16.36 20.82
C LEU A 301 -15.66 16.29 19.62
N GLU A 302 -16.01 17.44 19.04
CA GLU A 302 -16.83 17.54 17.83
C GLU A 302 -16.17 16.80 16.65
N GLU A 303 -14.90 17.07 16.36
CA GLU A 303 -14.19 16.47 15.22
C GLU A 303 -14.13 14.94 15.33
N PHE A 304 -13.85 14.40 16.52
CA PHE A 304 -13.67 12.97 16.74
C PHE A 304 -14.96 12.22 17.09
N HIS A 305 -16.07 12.92 17.32
CA HIS A 305 -17.37 12.33 17.67
C HIS A 305 -18.45 12.58 16.61
N ASP A 306 -18.68 13.84 16.23
CA ASP A 306 -19.86 14.31 15.48
C ASP A 306 -19.66 14.23 13.97
N THR A 307 -18.41 14.29 13.50
CA THR A 307 -18.13 14.17 12.06
C THR A 307 -18.44 12.77 11.53
N PRO A 308 -18.62 12.59 10.20
CA PRO A 308 -18.75 11.25 9.61
C PRO A 308 -17.59 10.30 9.94
N THR A 309 -16.38 10.82 10.19
CA THR A 309 -15.25 9.99 10.63
C THR A 309 -15.38 9.58 12.11
N GLY A 310 -15.93 10.47 12.93
CA GLY A 310 -16.30 10.24 14.33
C GLY A 310 -17.44 9.22 14.47
N GLY A 311 -18.48 9.39 13.67
CA GLY A 311 -19.55 8.43 13.47
C GLY A 311 -20.41 8.16 14.69
N HIS A 312 -20.42 9.07 15.68
CA HIS A 312 -21.14 8.90 16.94
C HIS A 312 -20.85 7.57 17.66
N ALA A 313 -19.60 7.07 17.54
CA ALA A 313 -19.22 5.70 17.90
C ALA A 313 -19.18 5.37 19.41
N GLY A 314 -19.72 6.25 20.27
CA GLY A 314 -19.73 6.10 21.73
C GLY A 314 -18.45 6.54 22.43
N ALA A 315 -18.55 6.76 23.75
CA ALA A 315 -17.51 7.39 24.58
C ALA A 315 -16.15 6.68 24.53
N HIS A 316 -16.13 5.34 24.61
CA HIS A 316 -14.87 4.59 24.59
C HIS A 316 -14.13 4.68 23.27
N ARG A 317 -14.84 4.62 22.13
CA ARG A 317 -14.21 4.70 20.80
C ARG A 317 -13.71 6.13 20.54
N THR A 318 -14.51 7.14 20.87
CA THR A 318 -14.09 8.55 20.79
C THR A 318 -12.85 8.81 21.65
N TYR A 319 -12.85 8.36 22.91
CA TYR A 319 -11.70 8.49 23.80
C TYR A 319 -10.45 7.82 23.21
N ARG A 320 -10.57 6.59 22.71
CA ARG A 320 -9.42 5.84 22.18
C ARG A 320 -8.79 6.54 20.98
N ARG A 321 -9.58 7.15 20.09
CA ARG A 321 -9.08 7.91 18.93
C ARG A 321 -8.34 9.18 19.36
N LEU A 322 -8.94 9.96 20.26
CA LEU A 322 -8.30 11.17 20.79
C LEU A 322 -7.00 10.83 21.53
N ALA A 323 -7.02 9.78 22.34
CA ALA A 323 -5.89 9.33 23.14
C ALA A 323 -4.70 8.81 22.30
N MET A 324 -4.83 8.68 20.97
CA MET A 324 -3.68 8.38 20.11
C MET A 324 -2.75 9.60 19.96
N ASN A 325 -3.30 10.82 20.01
CA ASN A 325 -2.57 12.03 19.64
C ASN A 325 -2.49 13.06 20.79
N VAL A 326 -3.51 13.12 21.65
CA VAL A 326 -3.65 14.17 22.68
C VAL A 326 -3.94 13.57 24.06
N PHE A 327 -3.65 14.35 25.10
CA PHE A 327 -3.92 14.01 26.49
C PHE A 327 -4.30 15.25 27.30
N TRP A 328 -5.28 15.12 28.19
CA TRP A 328 -5.53 16.09 29.25
C TRP A 328 -6.06 15.42 30.51
N LYS A 329 -5.97 16.13 31.64
CA LYS A 329 -6.40 15.61 32.94
C LYS A 329 -7.91 15.32 32.92
N ARG A 330 -8.30 14.12 33.37
CA ARG A 330 -9.71 13.64 33.40
C ARG A 330 -10.38 13.59 32.01
N MET A 331 -9.60 13.40 30.94
CA MET A 331 -10.06 13.31 29.56
C MET A 331 -11.26 12.38 29.32
N PHE A 332 -11.22 11.14 29.84
CA PHE A 332 -12.33 10.20 29.66
C PHE A 332 -13.66 10.72 30.26
N ARG A 333 -13.61 11.44 31.40
CA ARG A 333 -14.80 12.00 32.04
C ARG A 333 -15.46 13.06 31.17
N GLN A 334 -14.66 13.94 30.56
CA GLN A 334 -15.19 14.96 29.65
C GLN A 334 -15.71 14.35 28.35
N VAL A 335 -14.99 13.38 27.76
CA VAL A 335 -15.48 12.64 26.57
C VAL A 335 -16.81 11.94 26.88
N HIS A 336 -16.90 11.25 28.02
CA HIS A 336 -18.12 10.56 28.42
C HIS A 336 -19.28 11.54 28.63
N ALA A 337 -19.06 12.66 29.33
CA ALA A 337 -20.07 13.70 29.52
C ALA A 337 -20.59 14.25 28.18
N TYR A 338 -19.68 14.52 27.24
CA TYR A 338 -20.03 15.02 25.91
C TYR A 338 -20.92 14.05 25.13
N VAL A 339 -20.56 12.77 25.08
CA VAL A 339 -21.34 11.74 24.37
C VAL A 339 -22.71 11.50 25.03
N VAL A 340 -22.80 11.57 26.36
CA VAL A 340 -24.08 11.45 27.08
C VAL A 340 -25.01 12.64 26.77
N GLN A 341 -24.46 13.83 26.57
CA GLN A 341 -25.21 15.04 26.21
C GLN A 341 -25.54 15.13 24.71
N CYS A 342 -24.90 14.32 23.86
CA CYS A 342 -25.14 14.32 22.42
C CYS A 342 -26.55 13.82 22.09
N LEU A 343 -27.43 14.73 21.64
CA LEU A 343 -28.81 14.41 21.26
C LEU A 343 -28.88 13.36 20.15
N VAL A 344 -27.98 13.43 19.17
CA VAL A 344 -27.90 12.46 18.06
C VAL A 344 -27.61 11.05 18.59
N CYS A 345 -26.78 10.90 19.62
CA CYS A 345 -26.52 9.60 20.26
C CYS A 345 -27.66 9.11 21.15
N GLN A 346 -28.46 10.02 21.73
CA GLN A 346 -29.54 9.63 22.63
C GLN A 346 -30.81 9.20 21.87
N LYS A 347 -31.06 9.72 20.67
CA LYS A 347 -32.22 9.37 19.83
C LYS A 347 -32.29 7.89 19.39
N PRO A 348 -31.21 7.25 18.89
CA PRO A 348 -31.24 5.90 18.31
C PRO A 348 -30.96 4.76 19.31
N LYS A 349 -31.02 5.00 20.63
CA LYS A 349 -30.69 3.94 21.59
C LYS A 349 -31.72 2.82 21.54
N TYR A 350 -31.33 1.70 20.96
CA TYR A 350 -32.06 0.44 21.05
C TYR A 350 -31.97 -0.11 22.48
N GLU A 351 -33.05 -0.70 22.96
CA GLU A 351 -33.01 -1.51 24.18
C GLU A 351 -32.18 -2.78 23.91
N ALA A 352 -31.07 -2.94 24.62
CA ALA A 352 -30.30 -4.16 24.58
C ALA A 352 -31.06 -5.23 25.37
N MET A 353 -31.86 -6.06 24.69
CA MET A 353 -32.36 -7.29 25.30
C MET A 353 -31.17 -8.19 25.64
N SER A 354 -31.21 -8.84 26.79
CA SER A 354 -30.27 -9.92 27.12
C SER A 354 -30.31 -10.96 26.00
N PRO A 355 -29.16 -11.46 25.49
CA PRO A 355 -29.15 -12.43 24.41
C PRO A 355 -30.00 -13.65 24.78
N ALA A 356 -30.93 -14.00 23.89
CA ALA A 356 -31.80 -15.16 24.05
C ALA A 356 -30.98 -16.44 23.79
N GLY A 357 -30.31 -16.95 24.83
CA GLY A 357 -29.55 -18.19 24.76
C GLY A 357 -28.03 -18.04 24.76
N LEU A 358 -27.34 -19.18 24.84
CA LEU A 358 -25.88 -19.26 24.75
C LEU A 358 -25.48 -19.23 23.28
N LEU A 359 -24.60 -18.32 22.90
CA LEU A 359 -24.02 -18.31 21.54
C LEU A 359 -23.34 -19.67 21.27
N GLN A 360 -23.70 -20.32 20.17
CA GLN A 360 -22.99 -21.47 19.62
C GLN A 360 -22.10 -21.01 18.45
N PRO A 361 -20.90 -20.47 18.73
CA PRO A 361 -20.04 -19.95 17.69
C PRO A 361 -19.55 -21.07 16.77
N LEU A 362 -19.61 -20.83 15.47
CA LEU A 362 -18.89 -21.63 14.48
C LEU A 362 -17.40 -21.69 14.83
N PRO A 363 -16.68 -22.77 14.45
CA PRO A 363 -15.26 -22.91 14.72
C PRO A 363 -14.47 -21.69 14.23
N ILE A 364 -13.47 -21.31 15.02
CA ILE A 364 -12.61 -20.15 14.74
C ILE A 364 -11.70 -20.50 13.54
N PRO A 365 -11.68 -19.68 12.47
CA PRO A 365 -10.78 -19.89 11.33
C PRO A 365 -9.31 -19.77 11.71
N ASN A 366 -8.42 -20.36 10.92
CA ASN A 366 -6.97 -20.30 11.17
C ASN A 366 -6.29 -19.17 10.38
N LEU A 367 -6.85 -18.77 9.24
CA LEU A 367 -6.30 -17.73 8.37
C LEU A 367 -7.29 -16.58 8.14
N ILE A 368 -6.75 -15.39 7.90
CA ILE A 368 -7.53 -14.20 7.58
C ILE A 368 -8.12 -14.37 6.18
N TRP A 369 -9.41 -14.08 6.00
CA TRP A 369 -10.18 -14.24 4.76
C TRP A 369 -10.38 -15.69 4.29
N GLU A 370 -10.04 -16.68 5.11
CA GLU A 370 -10.33 -18.09 4.81
C GLU A 370 -11.82 -18.39 4.93
N ASP A 371 -12.46 -17.89 5.98
CA ASP A 371 -13.89 -18.05 6.23
C ASP A 371 -14.53 -16.67 6.34
N ILE A 372 -15.50 -16.39 5.46
CA ILE A 372 -16.23 -15.13 5.47
C ILE A 372 -17.68 -15.34 5.87
N SER A 373 -18.30 -14.31 6.42
CA SER A 373 -19.75 -14.20 6.54
C SER A 373 -20.28 -13.12 5.61
N MET A 374 -21.47 -13.32 5.06
CA MET A 374 -22.12 -12.41 4.12
C MET A 374 -23.56 -12.17 4.53
N ASN A 375 -23.97 -10.90 4.52
CA ASN A 375 -25.35 -10.50 4.75
C ASN A 375 -25.71 -9.29 3.88
N CYS A 376 -26.98 -9.12 3.54
CA CYS A 376 -27.49 -7.96 2.81
C CYS A 376 -28.40 -7.15 3.72
N ILE A 377 -28.02 -5.91 4.00
CA ILE A 377 -28.93 -4.93 4.58
C ILE A 377 -29.78 -4.38 3.43
N THR A 378 -31.08 -4.69 3.45
CA THR A 378 -32.04 -4.29 2.42
C THR A 378 -32.98 -3.19 2.92
N CYS A 379 -33.79 -2.62 2.01
CA CYS A 379 -34.82 -1.63 2.34
C CYS A 379 -34.28 -0.31 2.90
N LEU A 380 -33.06 0.06 2.54
CA LEU A 380 -32.52 1.38 2.88
C LEU A 380 -33.13 2.47 1.99
N PRO A 381 -33.21 3.73 2.46
CA PRO A 381 -33.57 4.86 1.61
C PRO A 381 -32.71 4.91 0.34
N LYS A 382 -33.34 5.16 -0.82
CA LYS A 382 -32.63 5.18 -2.10
C LYS A 382 -31.69 6.38 -2.19
N SER A 383 -30.39 6.14 -2.37
CA SER A 383 -29.39 7.18 -2.66
C SER A 383 -28.64 6.83 -3.95
N LYS A 384 -28.69 7.73 -4.95
CA LYS A 384 -28.06 7.54 -6.29
C LYS A 384 -28.39 6.19 -6.96
N GLY A 385 -29.58 5.66 -6.69
CA GLY A 385 -30.07 4.37 -7.21
C GLY A 385 -29.64 3.13 -6.42
N TYR A 386 -28.87 3.29 -5.34
CA TYR A 386 -28.53 2.25 -4.38
C TYR A 386 -29.54 2.21 -3.24
N ALA A 387 -29.95 1.02 -2.81
CA ALA A 387 -30.95 0.84 -1.74
C ALA A 387 -30.64 -0.34 -0.80
N SER A 388 -29.50 -0.98 -1.00
CA SER A 388 -29.05 -2.12 -0.22
C SER A 388 -27.54 -2.08 -0.05
N ILE A 389 -27.04 -2.71 1.01
CA ILE A 389 -25.61 -2.85 1.27
C ILE A 389 -25.31 -4.32 1.49
N LEU A 390 -24.41 -4.88 0.68
CA LEU A 390 -23.80 -6.18 0.93
C LEU A 390 -22.68 -6.00 1.96
N VAL A 391 -22.81 -6.66 3.09
CA VAL A 391 -21.84 -6.71 4.16
C VAL A 391 -21.09 -8.04 4.07
N VAL A 392 -19.76 -7.97 3.97
CA VAL A 392 -18.90 -9.16 3.95
C VAL A 392 -17.88 -9.04 5.06
N VAL A 393 -17.86 -9.96 6.01
CA VAL A 393 -17.00 -9.91 7.19
C VAL A 393 -16.06 -11.10 7.22
N ASP A 394 -14.78 -10.85 7.45
CA ASP A 394 -13.82 -11.91 7.76
C ASP A 394 -14.05 -12.42 9.19
N ARG A 395 -14.34 -13.72 9.31
CA ARG A 395 -14.69 -14.33 10.60
C ARG A 395 -13.50 -14.40 11.56
N LEU A 396 -12.25 -14.26 11.09
CA LEU A 396 -11.08 -14.21 11.97
C LEU A 396 -10.83 -12.78 12.47
N SER A 397 -10.40 -11.88 11.58
CA SER A 397 -9.96 -10.52 11.89
C SER A 397 -11.08 -9.53 12.23
N LYS A 398 -12.35 -9.89 11.95
CA LYS A 398 -13.52 -9.02 12.07
C LYS A 398 -13.52 -7.83 11.11
N TYR A 399 -12.64 -7.84 10.11
CA TYR A 399 -12.62 -6.81 9.07
C TYR A 399 -13.86 -6.97 8.18
N GLY A 400 -14.54 -5.86 7.86
CA GLY A 400 -15.74 -5.85 7.04
C GLY A 400 -15.59 -5.02 5.76
N HIS A 401 -16.18 -5.49 4.66
CA HIS A 401 -16.50 -4.69 3.48
C HIS A 401 -17.98 -4.32 3.48
N PHE A 402 -18.27 -3.07 3.13
CA PHE A 402 -19.62 -2.57 2.89
C PHE A 402 -19.75 -2.16 1.44
N ILE A 403 -20.55 -2.87 0.67
CA ILE A 403 -20.65 -2.70 -0.77
C ILE A 403 -22.08 -2.28 -1.13
N ALA A 404 -22.25 -1.07 -1.64
CA ALA A 404 -23.56 -0.57 -2.04
C ALA A 404 -24.08 -1.33 -3.28
N LEU A 405 -25.33 -1.79 -3.22
CA LEU A 405 -26.03 -2.49 -4.29
C LEU A 405 -27.32 -1.76 -4.71
N LYS A 406 -27.59 -1.78 -6.02
CA LYS A 406 -28.86 -1.30 -6.58
C LYS A 406 -29.93 -2.36 -6.40
N THR A 407 -31.19 -1.92 -6.30
CA THR A 407 -32.35 -2.82 -6.26
C THR A 407 -33.02 -2.93 -7.64
N PRO A 408 -33.52 -4.12 -8.03
CA PRO A 408 -33.52 -5.39 -7.28
C PRO A 408 -32.13 -6.04 -7.21
N ILE A 409 -31.81 -6.66 -6.08
CA ILE A 409 -30.57 -7.44 -5.92
C ILE A 409 -30.73 -8.74 -6.72
N THR A 410 -29.70 -9.11 -7.49
CA THR A 410 -29.67 -10.36 -8.25
C THR A 410 -28.45 -11.18 -7.85
N ALA A 411 -28.49 -12.50 -8.04
CA ALA A 411 -27.33 -13.35 -7.79
C ALA A 411 -26.09 -12.87 -8.58
N ARG A 412 -26.30 -12.40 -9.82
CA ARG A 412 -25.24 -11.82 -10.65
C ARG A 412 -24.65 -10.55 -10.04
N SER A 413 -25.45 -9.61 -9.55
CA SER A 413 -24.92 -8.37 -8.98
C SER A 413 -24.13 -8.61 -7.69
N VAL A 414 -24.55 -9.59 -6.89
CA VAL A 414 -23.81 -10.06 -5.71
C VAL A 414 -22.51 -10.74 -6.11
N ALA A 415 -22.54 -11.61 -7.14
CA ALA A 415 -21.37 -12.28 -7.71
C ALA A 415 -20.29 -11.29 -8.14
N GLU A 416 -20.70 -10.30 -8.94
CA GLU A 416 -19.82 -9.26 -9.47
C GLU A 416 -19.23 -8.41 -8.34
N ALA A 417 -20.05 -8.03 -7.35
CA ALA A 417 -19.60 -7.29 -6.18
C ALA A 417 -18.60 -8.07 -5.33
N LEU A 418 -18.89 -9.33 -5.01
CA LEU A 418 -18.01 -10.19 -4.22
C LEU A 418 -16.68 -10.42 -4.95
N SER A 419 -16.74 -10.70 -6.26
CA SER A 419 -15.53 -10.93 -7.06
C SER A 419 -14.66 -9.67 -7.12
N ARG A 420 -15.27 -8.52 -7.41
CA ARG A 420 -14.57 -7.24 -7.61
C ARG A 420 -14.01 -6.65 -6.32
N GLU A 421 -14.76 -6.72 -5.23
CA GLU A 421 -14.40 -6.00 -3.99
C GLU A 421 -13.75 -6.90 -2.94
N VAL A 422 -14.04 -8.21 -2.95
CA VAL A 422 -13.51 -9.15 -1.94
C VAL A 422 -12.49 -10.10 -2.55
N VAL A 423 -12.88 -10.92 -3.53
CA VAL A 423 -12.01 -11.97 -4.09
C VAL A 423 -10.77 -11.38 -4.76
N ARG A 424 -10.92 -10.27 -5.49
CA ARG A 424 -9.79 -9.56 -6.11
C ARG A 424 -8.73 -9.13 -5.09
N LEU A 425 -9.14 -8.81 -3.86
CA LEU A 425 -8.24 -8.30 -2.82
C LEU A 425 -7.69 -9.42 -1.92
N HIS A 426 -8.52 -10.41 -1.62
CA HIS A 426 -8.25 -11.38 -0.54
C HIS A 426 -8.21 -12.84 -1.01
N GLY A 427 -8.56 -13.11 -2.27
CA GLY A 427 -8.67 -14.45 -2.84
C GLY A 427 -10.06 -15.08 -2.63
N ILE A 428 -10.23 -16.30 -3.15
CA ILE A 428 -11.48 -17.06 -2.99
C ILE A 428 -11.51 -17.65 -1.58
N PRO A 429 -12.57 -17.40 -0.79
CA PRO A 429 -12.68 -17.95 0.56
C PRO A 429 -12.89 -19.46 0.52
N ARG A 430 -12.43 -20.16 1.55
CA ARG A 430 -12.67 -21.59 1.75
C ARG A 430 -14.11 -21.86 2.19
N SER A 431 -14.69 -21.00 3.00
CA SER A 431 -16.12 -21.11 3.33
C SER A 431 -16.82 -19.76 3.43
N ILE A 432 -18.10 -19.76 3.07
CA ILE A 432 -18.98 -18.60 3.15
C ILE A 432 -20.15 -18.97 4.05
N VAL A 433 -20.32 -18.20 5.12
CA VAL A 433 -21.50 -18.24 5.98
C VAL A 433 -22.47 -17.18 5.50
N SER A 434 -23.72 -17.55 5.25
CA SER A 434 -24.75 -16.60 4.82
C SER A 434 -26.10 -16.99 5.40
N ASP A 435 -26.95 -16.01 5.60
CA ASP A 435 -28.36 -16.25 5.86
C ASP A 435 -29.04 -16.89 4.65
N ARG A 436 -30.13 -17.62 4.90
CA ARG A 436 -30.91 -18.36 3.89
C ARG A 436 -31.73 -17.45 2.96
N ASP A 437 -31.19 -16.31 2.55
CA ASP A 437 -31.83 -15.50 1.53
C ASP A 437 -31.83 -16.28 0.20
N SER A 438 -32.98 -16.26 -0.48
CA SER A 438 -33.21 -16.90 -1.78
C SER A 438 -32.14 -16.57 -2.83
N LEU A 439 -31.53 -15.39 -2.72
CA LEU A 439 -30.43 -14.91 -3.54
C LEU A 439 -29.16 -15.74 -3.41
N PHE A 440 -28.86 -16.26 -2.21
CA PHE A 440 -27.65 -17.07 -1.92
C PHE A 440 -27.88 -18.57 -2.09
N ILE A 441 -29.14 -19.01 -2.19
CA ILE A 441 -29.53 -20.44 -2.26
C ILE A 441 -29.65 -20.96 -3.70
N SER A 442 -29.62 -20.10 -4.72
CA SER A 442 -29.84 -20.53 -6.11
C SER A 442 -28.92 -21.69 -6.54
N ALA A 443 -29.44 -22.63 -7.32
CA ALA A 443 -28.72 -23.85 -7.71
C ALA A 443 -27.39 -23.53 -8.41
N PHE A 444 -27.38 -22.49 -9.25
CA PHE A 444 -26.17 -21.99 -9.89
C PHE A 444 -25.10 -21.53 -8.89
N TRP A 445 -25.50 -20.84 -7.81
CA TRP A 445 -24.58 -20.33 -6.80
C TRP A 445 -23.92 -21.44 -6.00
N LYS A 446 -24.70 -22.47 -5.66
CA LYS A 446 -24.19 -23.68 -4.99
C LYS A 446 -23.17 -24.41 -5.87
N GLU A 447 -23.50 -24.61 -7.14
CA GLU A 447 -22.65 -25.34 -8.07
C GLU A 447 -21.34 -24.59 -8.38
N LEU A 448 -21.42 -23.27 -8.57
CA LEU A 448 -20.25 -22.43 -8.85
C LEU A 448 -19.22 -22.48 -7.70
N PHE A 449 -19.69 -22.33 -6.45
CA PHE A 449 -18.79 -22.36 -5.30
C PHE A 449 -18.29 -23.76 -4.98
N PHE A 450 -19.10 -24.79 -5.19
CA PHE A 450 -18.65 -26.17 -5.12
C PHE A 450 -17.48 -26.44 -6.07
N LEU A 451 -17.61 -26.06 -7.35
CA LEU A 451 -16.54 -26.18 -8.34
C LEU A 451 -15.31 -25.30 -8.02
N SER A 452 -15.52 -24.19 -7.31
CA SER A 452 -14.45 -23.29 -6.87
C SER A 452 -13.73 -23.77 -5.59
N GLY A 453 -14.19 -24.88 -4.99
CA GLY A 453 -13.63 -25.42 -3.74
C GLY A 453 -14.10 -24.70 -2.46
N THR A 454 -15.14 -23.86 -2.55
CA THR A 454 -15.70 -23.10 -1.44
C THR A 454 -16.92 -23.80 -0.84
N GLN A 455 -16.94 -23.96 0.48
CA GLN A 455 -18.06 -24.53 1.22
C GLN A 455 -19.08 -23.45 1.61
N LEU A 456 -20.33 -23.60 1.17
CA LEU A 456 -21.43 -22.73 1.60
C LEU A 456 -22.09 -23.27 2.88
N LYS A 457 -22.08 -22.47 3.94
CA LYS A 457 -22.69 -22.79 5.24
C LYS A 457 -23.88 -21.84 5.45
N PHE A 458 -25.09 -22.36 5.46
CA PHE A 458 -26.29 -21.54 5.63
C PHE A 458 -26.75 -21.56 7.09
N SER A 459 -26.92 -20.38 7.71
CA SER A 459 -27.53 -20.27 9.04
C SER A 459 -29.00 -20.73 8.99
N SER A 460 -29.55 -21.27 10.08
CA SER A 460 -31.00 -21.57 10.15
C SER A 460 -31.76 -20.35 10.66
N ALA A 461 -32.97 -20.11 10.15
CA ALA A 461 -33.83 -18.97 10.51
C ALA A 461 -34.17 -18.86 12.01
N TYR A 462 -33.89 -19.89 12.82
CA TYR A 462 -34.15 -19.95 14.27
C TYR A 462 -32.88 -20.05 15.14
N HIS A 463 -31.68 -19.89 14.56
CA HIS A 463 -30.40 -19.86 15.31
C HIS A 463 -29.60 -18.57 15.00
N PRO A 464 -30.04 -17.40 15.47
CA PRO A 464 -29.27 -16.15 15.39
C PRO A 464 -27.89 -16.26 16.07
N GLU A 465 -27.72 -17.26 16.93
CA GLU A 465 -26.49 -17.59 17.65
C GLU A 465 -25.27 -17.89 16.75
N THR A 466 -25.49 -18.26 15.48
CA THR A 466 -24.42 -18.72 14.57
C THR A 466 -23.65 -17.59 13.86
N ASP A 467 -24.22 -16.38 13.70
CA ASP A 467 -23.60 -15.25 12.99
C ASP A 467 -23.67 -13.90 13.73
N GLY A 468 -23.52 -13.92 15.05
CA GLY A 468 -23.53 -12.70 15.86
C GLY A 468 -22.44 -11.67 15.51
N GLN A 469 -21.40 -12.04 14.74
CA GLN A 469 -20.36 -11.10 14.33
C GLN A 469 -20.84 -10.15 13.23
N THR A 470 -21.50 -10.68 12.20
CA THR A 470 -22.09 -9.87 11.14
C THR A 470 -23.22 -9.03 11.68
N GLU A 471 -24.04 -9.59 12.59
CA GLU A 471 -25.14 -8.86 13.24
C GLU A 471 -24.64 -7.65 14.04
N VAL A 472 -23.58 -7.82 14.84
CA VAL A 472 -22.97 -6.70 15.59
C VAL A 472 -22.47 -5.62 14.64
N LEU A 473 -21.86 -5.99 13.52
CA LEU A 473 -21.35 -5.03 12.54
C LEU A 473 -22.48 -4.32 11.78
N ASN A 474 -23.53 -5.05 11.40
CA ASN A 474 -24.73 -4.49 10.78
C ASN A 474 -25.39 -3.47 11.71
N ARG A 475 -25.56 -3.81 12.99
CA ARG A 475 -26.11 -2.90 14.00
C ARG A 475 -25.29 -1.63 14.15
N VAL A 476 -23.96 -1.73 14.11
CA VAL A 476 -23.07 -0.56 14.13
C VAL A 476 -23.29 0.31 12.89
N LEU A 477 -23.43 -0.30 11.72
CA LEU A 477 -23.66 0.43 10.46
C LEU A 477 -25.04 1.08 10.42
N GLU A 478 -26.09 0.39 10.85
CA GLU A 478 -27.45 0.94 10.94
C GLU A 478 -27.52 2.09 11.93
N THR A 479 -26.89 1.96 13.10
CA THR A 479 -26.79 3.05 14.08
C THR A 479 -26.07 4.25 13.47
N TYR A 480 -24.97 4.01 12.74
CA TYR A 480 -24.25 5.07 12.03
C TYR A 480 -25.16 5.78 11.03
N PHE A 481 -25.87 5.06 10.17
CA PHE A 481 -26.83 5.67 9.23
C PHE A 481 -27.90 6.45 9.97
N HIS A 482 -28.51 5.89 11.01
CA HIS A 482 -29.55 6.57 11.79
C HIS A 482 -29.05 7.90 12.39
N CYS A 483 -27.79 7.98 12.82
CA CYS A 483 -27.22 9.23 13.32
C CYS A 483 -27.13 10.34 12.24
N PHE A 484 -26.90 9.98 10.97
CA PHE A 484 -26.67 10.98 9.91
C PHE A 484 -27.85 11.17 8.95
N THR A 485 -28.72 10.18 8.78
CA THR A 485 -29.75 10.19 7.73
C THR A 485 -31.17 10.38 8.27
N CYS A 486 -31.39 10.30 9.59
CA CYS A 486 -32.75 10.39 10.14
C CYS A 486 -33.42 11.75 9.99
N GLU A 487 -32.66 12.85 10.02
CA GLU A 487 -33.23 14.19 9.85
C GLU A 487 -33.32 14.60 8.38
N GLN A 488 -32.53 13.98 7.48
CA GLN A 488 -32.50 14.29 6.04
C GLN A 488 -32.32 13.03 5.17
N PRO A 489 -33.36 12.18 5.03
CA PRO A 489 -33.27 10.88 4.33
C PRO A 489 -33.05 10.96 2.81
N ARG A 490 -32.88 12.17 2.24
CA ARG A 490 -32.74 12.43 0.79
C ARG A 490 -31.39 13.06 0.39
N GLN A 491 -30.56 13.46 1.35
CA GLN A 491 -29.14 13.82 1.12
C GLN A 491 -28.28 12.56 1.24
#